data_AF-A0A0K8TM43-F1
#
_entry.id   AF-A0A0K8TM43-F1
#
_cell.length_a   1.000
_cell.length_b   1.000
_cell.length_c   1.000
_cell.angle_alpha   90.00
_cell.angle_beta   90.00
_cell.angle_gamma   90.00
#
_symmetry.space_group_name_H-M   'P 1'
#
loop_
_entity.id
_entity.type
_entity.pdbx_description
1 polymer ?
#
loop_
_entity_poly.entity_id
_entity_poly.type
_entity_poly.pdbx_seq_one_letter_code
_entity_poly.pdbx_strand_id
1 'polypeptide(L)'
;LPDPALFAFALIDTGAVLFLLVYFVIILSDLECDYLNAQQCCSKLNIWVLPKLAAHVILGFLIVIGGHWTLFFLNAPMIAWLVYDIFRQPAGSLGIYDPIEIHNRGMIKVHLRNCMIYLGYYLIMFFIYLYCLIASLLKGDPIRRHEDGEIVTEF
;
A
#
# COMPACT_ATOMS: atom_id res chain seq x y z
N LEU A 1 4.76 -9.55 18.35
CA LEU A 1 4.32 -10.54 17.35
C LEU A 1 5.54 -11.32 16.90
N PRO A 2 5.48 -12.64 16.65
CA PRO A 2 6.57 -13.29 15.95
C PRO A 2 6.73 -12.66 14.56
N ASP A 3 7.97 -12.36 14.17
CA ASP A 3 8.34 -11.73 12.89
C ASP A 3 7.61 -12.32 11.67
N PRO A 4 7.49 -13.66 11.50
CA PRO A 4 6.76 -14.21 10.35
C PRO A 4 5.26 -13.89 10.38
N ALA A 5 4.62 -13.78 11.55
CA ALA A 5 3.22 -13.39 11.62
C ALA A 5 3.02 -11.92 11.23
N LEU A 6 3.97 -11.05 11.57
CA LEU A 6 3.94 -9.64 11.16
C LEU A 6 4.05 -9.52 9.64
N PHE A 7 4.98 -10.25 9.03
CA PHE A 7 5.13 -10.24 7.56
C PHE A 7 3.95 -10.90 6.85
N ALA A 8 3.36 -11.94 7.42
CA ALA A 8 2.15 -12.55 6.87
C ALA A 8 0.96 -11.59 6.91
N PHE A 9 0.77 -10.87 8.03
CA PHE A 9 -0.23 -9.82 8.13
C PHE A 9 0.01 -8.69 7.12
N ALA A 10 1.26 -8.24 6.99
CA ALA A 10 1.66 -7.23 6.00
C ALA A 10 1.34 -7.66 4.55
N LEU A 11 1.56 -8.93 4.23
CA LEU A 11 1.27 -9.49 2.91
C LEU A 11 -0.23 -9.52 2.62
N ILE A 12 -1.04 -9.93 3.60
CA ILE A 12 -2.51 -9.95 3.47
C ILE A 12 -3.05 -8.53 3.33
N ASP A 13 -2.58 -7.60 4.18
CA ASP A 13 -2.99 -6.19 4.14
C ASP A 13 -2.64 -5.54 2.79
N THR A 14 -1.40 -5.69 2.33
CA THR A 14 -1.00 -5.18 1.01
C THR A 14 -1.73 -5.83 -0.15
N GLY A 15 -2.04 -7.13 -0.07
CA GLY A 15 -2.91 -7.80 -1.04
C GLY A 15 -4.32 -7.23 -1.08
N ALA A 16 -4.91 -6.95 0.08
CA ALA A 16 -6.23 -6.32 0.17
C ALA A 16 -6.22 -4.90 -0.41
N VAL A 17 -5.18 -4.10 -0.12
CA VAL A 17 -5.02 -2.75 -0.68
C VAL A 17 -4.82 -2.80 -2.20
N LEU A 18 -4.08 -3.78 -2.72
CA LEU A 18 -3.92 -3.98 -4.17
C LEU A 18 -5.26 -4.26 -4.86
N PHE A 19 -6.05 -5.17 -4.30
CA PHE A 19 -7.39 -5.46 -4.83
C PHE A 19 -8.27 -4.20 -4.82
N LEU A 20 -8.21 -3.42 -3.74
CA LEU A 20 -8.94 -2.16 -3.63
C LEU A 20 -8.47 -1.11 -4.64
N LEU A 21 -7.17 -1.04 -4.93
CA LEU A 21 -6.62 -0.15 -5.95
C LEU A 21 -7.08 -0.54 -7.35
N VAL A 22 -7.15 -1.83 -7.66
CA VAL A 22 -7.72 -2.31 -8.92
C VAL A 22 -9.20 -1.90 -9.03
N TYR A 23 -9.97 -2.06 -7.94
CA TYR A 23 -11.35 -1.58 -7.88
C TYR A 23 -11.46 -0.08 -8.14
N PHE A 24 -10.55 0.74 -7.60
CA PHE A 24 -10.51 2.19 -7.87
C PHE A 24 -10.19 2.50 -9.33
N VAL A 25 -9.23 1.81 -9.94
CA VAL A 25 -8.91 1.98 -11.36
C VAL A 25 -10.11 1.65 -12.23
N ILE A 26 -10.83 0.57 -11.95
CA ILE A 26 -12.03 0.18 -12.71
C ILE A 26 -13.10 1.27 -12.61
N ILE A 27 -13.48 1.72 -11.41
CA ILE A 27 -14.53 2.75 -11.26
C ILE A 27 -14.11 4.08 -11.89
N LEU A 28 -12.85 4.47 -11.77
CA LEU A 28 -12.35 5.69 -12.42
C LEU A 28 -12.33 5.55 -13.94
N SER A 29 -12.05 4.37 -14.49
CA SER A 29 -12.13 4.08 -15.92
C SER A 29 -13.58 4.08 -16.41
N ASP A 30 -14.52 3.54 -15.63
CA ASP A 30 -15.95 3.60 -15.93
C ASP A 30 -16.44 5.06 -15.95
N LEU A 31 -15.92 5.90 -15.04
CA LEU A 31 -16.18 7.34 -15.06
C LEU A 31 -15.55 8.04 -16.28
N GLU A 32 -14.33 7.68 -16.69
CA GLU A 32 -13.67 8.26 -17.89
C GLU A 32 -14.44 7.96 -19.18
N CYS A 33 -15.02 6.77 -19.27
CA CYS A 33 -15.85 6.34 -20.41
C CYS A 33 -17.30 6.85 -20.34
N ASP A 34 -17.63 7.76 -19.41
CA ASP A 34 -18.96 8.31 -19.16
C ASP A 34 -20.03 7.21 -18.84
N TYR A 35 -19.63 6.04 -18.32
CA TYR A 35 -20.55 4.95 -17.93
C TYR A 35 -21.21 5.18 -16.57
N LEU A 36 -20.61 5.99 -15.69
CA LEU A 36 -21.04 6.18 -14.31
C LEU A 36 -21.07 7.67 -13.93
N ASN A 37 -22.04 8.08 -13.09
CA ASN A 37 -22.15 9.48 -12.67
C ASN A 37 -21.08 9.84 -11.62
N ALA A 38 -20.45 11.02 -11.74
CA ALA A 38 -19.43 11.52 -10.81
C ALA A 38 -19.83 11.40 -9.33
N GLN A 39 -21.09 11.73 -8.99
CA GLN A 39 -21.59 11.62 -7.61
C GLN A 39 -21.62 10.18 -7.08
N GLN A 40 -22.03 9.22 -7.93
CA GLN A 40 -22.05 7.80 -7.56
C GLN A 40 -20.63 7.24 -7.43
N CYS A 41 -19.69 7.71 -8.28
CA CYS A 41 -18.28 7.37 -8.20
C CYS A 41 -17.68 7.86 -6.87
N CYS A 42 -17.83 9.15 -6.56
CA CYS A 42 -17.30 9.76 -5.33
C CYS A 42 -17.84 9.08 -4.07
N SER A 43 -19.15 8.78 -4.00
CA SER A 43 -19.72 8.07 -2.84
C SER A 43 -19.14 6.67 -2.67
N LYS A 44 -18.90 5.93 -3.77
CA LYS A 44 -18.28 4.60 -3.73
C LYS A 44 -16.79 4.67 -3.41
N LEU A 45 -16.04 5.65 -3.90
CA LEU A 45 -14.61 5.76 -3.61
C LEU A 45 -14.38 6.24 -2.17
N ASN A 46 -15.12 7.24 -1.70
CA ASN A 46 -14.88 7.88 -0.40
C ASN A 46 -15.06 6.91 0.78
N ILE A 47 -16.01 5.97 0.70
CA ILE A 47 -16.20 4.96 1.74
C ILE A 47 -14.97 4.03 1.89
N TRP A 48 -14.24 3.80 0.80
CA TRP A 48 -13.06 2.93 0.78
C TRP A 48 -11.73 3.65 0.99
N VAL A 49 -11.71 4.97 0.82
CA VAL A 49 -10.53 5.81 1.09
C VAL A 49 -10.11 5.72 2.56
N LEU A 50 -11.07 5.75 3.49
CA LEU A 50 -10.77 5.67 4.93
C LEU A 50 -10.19 4.30 5.34
N PRO A 51 -10.78 3.14 4.96
CA PRO A 51 -10.16 1.83 5.15
C PRO A 51 -8.75 1.72 4.56
N LYS A 52 -8.52 2.24 3.35
CA LYS A 52 -7.20 2.21 2.71
C LYS A 52 -6.15 2.99 3.53
N LEU A 53 -6.50 4.19 3.99
CA LEU A 53 -5.64 5.01 4.82
C LEU A 53 -5.35 4.32 6.16
N ALA A 54 -6.38 3.79 6.81
CA ALA A 54 -6.26 3.08 8.07
C ALA A 54 -5.34 1.86 7.95
N ALA A 55 -5.52 1.04 6.91
CA ALA A 55 -4.67 -0.12 6.61
C ALA A 55 -3.19 0.29 6.52
N HIS A 56 -2.89 1.33 5.73
CA HIS A 56 -1.52 1.77 5.52
C HIS A 56 -0.86 2.34 6.79
N VAL A 57 -1.60 3.11 7.59
CA VAL A 57 -1.11 3.67 8.87
C VAL A 57 -0.90 2.58 9.92
N ILE A 58 -1.84 1.65 10.04
CA ILE A 58 -1.74 0.51 10.96
C ILE A 58 -0.52 -0.33 10.58
N LEU A 59 -0.35 -0.67 9.31
CA LEU A 59 0.79 -1.45 8.85
C LEU A 59 2.12 -0.75 9.12
N GLY A 60 2.21 0.55 8.83
CA GLY A 60 3.40 1.36 9.14
C GLY A 60 3.73 1.36 10.63
N PHE A 61 2.71 1.50 11.49
CA PHE A 61 2.88 1.46 12.94
C PHE A 61 3.39 0.09 13.45
N LEU A 62 2.84 -1.01 12.92
CA LEU A 62 3.30 -2.37 13.25
C LEU A 62 4.76 -2.59 12.85
N ILE A 63 5.17 -2.12 11.67
CA ILE A 63 6.56 -2.24 11.18
C ILE A 63 7.55 -1.47 12.08
N VAL A 64 7.16 -0.29 12.56
CA VAL A 64 7.98 0.50 13.49
C VAL A 64 8.15 -0.20 14.83
N ILE A 65 7.06 -0.77 15.39
CA ILE A 65 7.14 -1.56 16.63
C ILE A 65 8.00 -2.82 16.42
N GLY A 66 7.95 -3.42 15.24
CA GLY A 66 8.79 -4.56 14.85
C GLY A 66 10.28 -4.24 14.69
N GLY A 67 10.69 -2.97 14.76
CA GLY A 67 12.10 -2.57 14.66
C GLY A 67 12.72 -2.72 13.26
N HIS A 68 11.90 -2.90 12.22
CA HIS A 68 12.37 -3.06 10.84
C HIS A 68 12.51 -1.72 10.12
N TRP A 69 13.54 -0.95 10.50
CA TRP A 69 13.79 0.41 9.98
C TRP A 69 13.91 0.49 8.45
N THR A 70 14.51 -0.51 7.80
CA THR A 70 14.64 -0.54 6.33
C THR A 70 13.28 -0.55 5.63
N LEU A 71 12.31 -1.32 6.16
CA LEU A 71 10.96 -1.37 5.61
C LEU A 71 10.19 -0.07 5.89
N PHE A 72 10.46 0.58 7.02
CA PHE A 72 9.90 1.89 7.31
C PHE A 72 10.37 2.95 6.31
N PHE A 73 11.67 3.02 6.00
CA PHE A 73 12.18 3.97 4.99
C PHE A 73 11.61 3.72 3.60
N LEU A 74 11.33 2.47 3.26
CA LEU A 74 10.71 2.14 1.99
C LEU A 74 9.23 2.60 1.94
N ASN A 75 8.52 2.59 3.07
CA ASN A 75 7.16 3.13 3.21
C ASN A 75 7.08 4.65 3.41
N ALA A 76 8.16 5.29 3.87
CA ALA A 76 8.23 6.73 4.10
C ALA A 76 7.81 7.59 2.89
N PRO A 77 8.26 7.35 1.63
CA PRO A 77 7.83 8.17 0.49
C PRO A 77 6.32 8.07 0.24
N MET A 78 5.72 6.90 0.48
CA MET A 78 4.30 6.67 0.31
C MET A 78 3.48 7.40 1.37
N ILE A 79 3.91 7.33 2.63
CA ILE A 79 3.30 8.08 3.74
C ILE A 79 3.44 9.59 3.50
N ALA A 80 4.61 10.06 3.06
CA ALA A 80 4.83 11.46 2.75
C ALA A 80 3.91 11.95 1.61
N TRP A 81 3.73 11.14 0.56
CA TRP A 81 2.79 11.44 -0.50
C TRP A 81 1.36 11.52 0.04
N LEU A 82 0.93 10.54 0.83
CA LEU A 82 -0.41 10.50 1.40
C LEU A 82 -0.70 11.71 2.29
N VAL A 83 0.28 12.12 3.10
CA VAL A 83 0.20 13.33 3.93
C VAL A 83 0.12 14.58 3.05
N TYR A 84 0.96 14.68 2.02
CA TYR A 84 0.91 15.78 1.06
C TYR A 84 -0.45 15.89 0.36
N ASP A 85 -1.04 14.75 -0.02
CA ASP A 85 -2.35 14.68 -0.65
C ASP A 85 -3.44 15.17 0.31
N ILE A 86 -3.41 14.76 1.58
CA ILE A 86 -4.34 15.23 2.62
C ILE A 86 -4.21 16.75 2.84
N PHE A 87 -2.98 17.29 2.91
CA PHE A 87 -2.77 18.73 3.12
C PHE A 87 -3.14 19.60 1.93
N ARG A 88 -3.08 19.04 0.71
CA ARG A 88 -3.42 19.77 -0.52
C ARG A 88 -4.93 19.89 -0.72
N GLN A 89 -5.73 19.04 -0.08
CA GLN A 89 -7.19 19.08 -0.17
C GLN A 89 -7.77 20.21 0.68
N PRO A 90 -8.59 21.12 0.12
CA PRO A 90 -9.21 22.20 0.88
C PRO A 90 -10.21 21.64 1.92
N ALA A 91 -10.16 22.16 3.15
CA ALA A 91 -10.87 21.66 4.34
C ALA A 91 -12.43 21.71 4.29
N GLY A 92 -13.03 22.01 3.13
CA GLY A 92 -14.48 22.12 2.93
C GLY A 92 -15.08 21.05 2.00
N SER A 93 -14.28 20.10 1.48
CA SER A 93 -14.78 19.05 0.58
C SER A 93 -15.42 17.88 1.35
N LEU A 94 -16.44 17.26 0.76
CA LEU A 94 -17.19 16.13 1.32
C LEU A 94 -16.42 14.79 1.29
N GLY A 95 -15.11 14.83 1.00
CA GLY A 95 -14.20 13.68 0.92
C GLY A 95 -12.93 14.01 0.14
N ILE A 96 -12.00 13.05 -0.01
CA ILE A 96 -10.81 13.23 -0.88
C ILE A 96 -11.22 13.35 -2.37
N TYR A 97 -12.41 12.86 -2.71
CA TYR A 97 -12.96 12.93 -4.07
C TYR A 97 -14.20 13.83 -4.09
N ASP A 98 -14.04 15.07 -4.55
CA ASP A 98 -15.16 15.99 -4.74
C ASP A 98 -15.83 15.78 -6.12
N PRO A 99 -17.17 15.60 -6.19
CA PRO A 99 -17.88 15.46 -7.46
C PRO A 99 -17.73 16.68 -8.39
N ILE A 100 -17.47 17.87 -7.85
CA ILE A 100 -17.29 19.10 -8.65
C ILE A 100 -15.91 19.10 -9.33
N GLU A 101 -14.88 18.59 -8.66
CA GLU A 101 -13.51 18.54 -9.17
C GLU A 101 -13.32 17.37 -10.16
N ILE A 102 -13.97 16.23 -9.91
CA ILE A 102 -13.83 15.02 -10.74
C ILE A 102 -14.52 15.13 -12.11
N HIS A 103 -15.46 16.07 -12.30
CA HIS A 103 -16.12 16.26 -13.60
C HIS A 103 -15.19 16.93 -14.63
N ASN A 104 -14.13 17.59 -14.19
CA ASN A 104 -13.13 18.14 -15.09
C ASN A 104 -12.29 17.00 -15.67
N ARG A 105 -12.42 16.73 -16.99
CA ARG A 105 -11.72 15.64 -17.70
C ARG A 105 -10.19 15.65 -17.50
N GLY A 106 -9.59 16.81 -17.23
CA GLY A 106 -8.17 16.93 -16.88
C GLY A 106 -7.81 16.29 -15.54
N MET A 107 -8.69 16.41 -14.54
CA MET A 107 -8.46 15.88 -13.18
C MET A 107 -8.67 14.37 -13.10
N ILE A 108 -9.62 13.81 -13.86
CA ILE A 108 -9.83 12.34 -13.94
C ILE A 108 -8.54 11.62 -14.34
N LYS A 109 -7.86 12.10 -15.39
CA LYS A 109 -6.60 11.51 -15.85
C LYS A 109 -5.48 11.61 -14.83
N VAL A 110 -5.45 12.68 -14.04
CA VAL A 110 -4.49 12.84 -12.94
C VAL A 110 -4.77 11.85 -11.82
N HIS A 111 -6.03 11.68 -11.41
CA HIS A 111 -6.42 10.70 -10.38
C HIS A 111 -6.15 9.26 -10.83
N LEU A 112 -6.45 8.92 -12.09
CA LEU A 112 -6.11 7.62 -12.68
C LEU A 112 -4.60 7.39 -12.66
N ARG A 113 -3.81 8.36 -13.12
CA ARG A 113 -2.34 8.27 -13.11
C ARG A 113 -1.79 8.06 -11.70
N ASN A 114 -2.28 8.83 -10.71
CA ASN A 114 -1.88 8.67 -9.31
C ASN A 114 -2.26 7.27 -8.78
N CYS A 115 -3.46 6.78 -9.12
CA CYS A 115 -3.90 5.43 -8.75
C CYS A 115 -3.01 4.34 -9.36
N MET A 116 -2.59 4.50 -10.62
CA MET A 116 -1.66 3.58 -11.29
C MET A 116 -0.26 3.59 -10.66
N ILE A 117 0.23 4.76 -10.25
CA ILE A 117 1.51 4.87 -9.51
C ILE A 117 1.42 4.14 -8.17
N TYR A 118 0.32 4.34 -7.44
CA TYR A 118 0.08 3.61 -6.19
C TYR A 118 0.02 2.10 -6.43
N LEU A 119 -0.70 1.65 -7.44
CA LEU A 119 -0.78 0.23 -7.80
C LEU A 119 0.61 -0.37 -8.02
N GLY A 120 1.46 0.29 -8.81
CA GLY A 120 2.84 -0.15 -9.05
C GLY A 120 3.68 -0.20 -7.76
N TYR A 121 3.56 0.81 -6.90
CA TYR A 121 4.26 0.84 -5.62
C TYR A 121 3.85 -0.31 -4.69
N TYR A 122 2.54 -0.52 -4.49
CA TYR A 122 2.05 -1.60 -3.63
C TYR A 122 2.40 -2.98 -4.20
N LEU A 123 2.49 -3.12 -5.53
CA LEU A 123 2.91 -4.38 -6.17
C LEU A 123 4.38 -4.71 -5.85
N ILE A 124 5.27 -3.72 -5.92
CA ILE A 124 6.68 -3.90 -5.56
C ILE A 124 6.81 -4.24 -4.06
N MET A 125 6.07 -3.51 -3.21
CA MET A 125 6.05 -3.78 -1.77
C MET A 125 5.55 -5.18 -1.44
N PHE A 126 4.55 -5.69 -2.17
CA PHE A 126 4.04 -7.05 -1.99
C PHE A 126 5.15 -8.10 -2.16
N PHE A 127 5.96 -8.00 -3.22
CA PHE A 127 7.08 -8.91 -3.43
C PHE A 127 8.16 -8.79 -2.35
N ILE A 128 8.42 -7.58 -1.85
CA ILE A 128 9.37 -7.35 -0.77
C ILE A 128 8.88 -7.98 0.54
N TYR A 129 7.61 -7.82 0.89
CA TYR A 129 7.03 -8.47 2.07
C TYR A 129 7.00 -9.99 1.93
N LEU A 130 6.74 -10.51 0.72
CA LEU A 130 6.83 -11.94 0.44
C LEU A 130 8.26 -12.46 0.70
N TYR A 131 9.29 -11.75 0.19
CA TYR A 131 10.68 -12.11 0.43
C TYR A 131 11.04 -12.10 1.93
N CYS A 132 10.64 -11.05 2.67
CA CYS A 132 10.86 -10.96 4.11
C CYS A 132 10.17 -12.09 4.89
N LEU A 133 8.94 -12.46 4.50
CA LEU A 133 8.22 -13.58 5.09
C LEU A 133 8.98 -14.90 4.90
N ILE A 134 9.37 -15.21 3.66
CA ILE A 134 10.11 -16.45 3.35
C ILE A 134 11.45 -16.49 4.08
N ALA A 135 12.21 -15.40 4.08
CA ALA A 135 13.49 -15.32 4.80
C ALA A 135 13.31 -15.51 6.33
N SER A 136 12.23 -14.95 6.90
CA SER A 136 11.92 -15.11 8.32
C SER A 136 11.48 -16.53 8.67
N LEU A 137 10.78 -17.23 7.76
CA LEU A 137 10.40 -18.63 7.94
C LEU A 137 11.60 -19.56 7.86
N LEU A 138 12.48 -19.38 6.86
CA LEU A 138 13.71 -20.19 6.73
C LEU A 138 14.64 -20.04 7.94
N LYS A 139 14.69 -18.86 8.56
CA LYS A 139 15.50 -18.63 9.78
C LYS A 139 14.90 -19.33 11.01
N GLY A 140 13.60 -19.64 10.99
CA GLY A 140 12.90 -20.38 12.04
C GLY A 140 13.11 -21.90 11.99
N ASP A 141 13.53 -22.44 10.85
CA ASP A 141 13.77 -23.88 10.69
C ASP A 141 15.21 -24.25 11.13
N PRO A 142 15.38 -25.13 12.15
CA PRO A 142 16.69 -25.44 12.73
C PRO A 142 17.62 -26.30 11.84
N ILE A 143 17.24 -26.64 10.61
CA ILE A 143 17.96 -27.61 9.76
C ILE A 143 19.28 -27.03 9.19
N ARG A 144 19.47 -25.71 9.17
CA ARG A 144 20.69 -25.07 8.61
C ARG A 144 21.76 -24.64 9.63
N ARG A 145 21.63 -24.96 10.92
CA ARG A 145 22.66 -24.58 11.92
C ARG A 145 24.02 -25.28 11.70
N HIS A 146 24.12 -26.25 10.79
CA HIS A 146 25.32 -27.08 10.63
C HIS A 146 26.31 -26.64 9.53
N GLU A 147 26.02 -25.60 8.74
CA GLU A 147 26.93 -25.19 7.64
C GLU A 147 27.76 -23.92 7.93
N ASP A 148 27.41 -23.13 8.94
CA ASP A 148 28.08 -21.83 9.21
C ASP A 148 29.25 -21.95 10.22
N GLY A 149 29.56 -23.17 10.68
CA GLY A 149 30.55 -23.45 11.73
C GLY A 149 31.94 -23.90 11.26
N GLU A 150 32.12 -24.22 9.98
CA GLU A 150 33.42 -24.62 9.42
C GLU A 150 33.87 -23.63 8.35
N ILE A 151 34.35 -22.47 8.81
CA ILE A 151 35.40 -21.76 8.06
C ILE A 151 36.72 -22.33 8.60
N VAL A 152 37.14 -23.47 8.07
CA VAL A 152 38.51 -23.98 8.25
C VAL A 152 39.44 -22.99 7.54
N THR A 153 39.95 -22.00 8.28
CA THR A 153 41.16 -21.30 7.88
C THR A 153 42.36 -22.10 8.41
N GLU A 154 42.64 -23.25 7.79
CA GLU A 154 44.01 -23.73 7.71
C GLU A 154 44.61 -23.14 6.44
N PHE A 155 45.46 -22.12 6.61
CA PHE A 155 46.76 -21.91 5.95
C PHE A 155 47.43 -20.70 6.60
#